data_AF-A0A497FM17-F1
#
_entry.id   AF-A0A497FM17-F1
#
_cell.length_a   1.000
_cell.length_b   1.000
_cell.length_c   1.000
_cell.angle_alpha   90.00
_cell.angle_beta   90.00
_cell.angle_gamma   90.00
#
_symmetry.space_group_name_H-M   'P 1'
#
loop_
_entity.id
_entity.type
_entity.pdbx_description
1 polymer ?
#
loop_
_entity_poly.entity_id
_entity_poly.type
_entity_poly.pdbx_seq_one_letter_code
_entity_poly.pdbx_strand_id
1 'polypeptide(L)'
;MPLVKTLSDRVQKFTAKTPADVTGTRYGAVKDLAVNRYIEGAGIFYAVRERVRDILEREGVPATVHGIYYAFALQLTRYALSHYGPELEKIAEGLKLRFVGKGADPAILDKIANLIVG
;
A
#
# COMPACT_ATOMS: atom_id res chain seq x y z
N MET A 1 -1.85 -11.18 34.41
CA MET A 1 -2.12 -11.22 32.95
C MET A 1 -2.35 -9.81 32.45
N PRO A 2 -1.78 -9.39 31.31
CA PRO A 2 -2.14 -8.11 30.73
C PRO A 2 -3.65 -8.07 30.48
N LEU A 3 -4.33 -6.99 30.90
CA LEU A 3 -5.77 -6.82 30.75
C LEU A 3 -6.16 -6.94 29.27
N VAL A 4 -6.77 -8.07 28.89
CA VAL A 4 -7.28 -8.28 27.55
C VAL A 4 -8.55 -7.46 27.39
N LYS A 5 -8.47 -6.38 26.61
CA LYS A 5 -9.60 -5.48 26.35
C LYS A 5 -10.71 -6.22 25.60
N THR A 6 -11.88 -6.27 26.23
CA THR A 6 -13.09 -6.87 25.67
C THR A 6 -13.65 -6.02 24.53
N LEU A 7 -14.65 -6.55 23.81
CA LEU A 7 -15.39 -5.77 22.82
C LEU A 7 -16.04 -4.53 23.48
N SER A 8 -16.61 -4.69 24.68
CA SER A 8 -17.24 -3.60 25.42
C SER A 8 -16.25 -2.46 25.69
N ASP A 9 -15.05 -2.78 26.19
CA ASP A 9 -14.00 -1.79 26.44
C ASP A 9 -13.61 -1.03 25.17
N ARG A 10 -13.63 -1.71 24.02
CA ARG A 10 -13.30 -1.12 22.71
C ARG A 10 -14.41 -0.20 22.22
N VAL A 11 -15.67 -0.60 22.36
CA VAL A 11 -16.84 0.21 21.99
C VAL A 11 -16.90 1.45 22.87
N GLN A 12 -16.79 1.31 24.19
CA GLN A 12 -16.81 2.43 25.11
C GLN A 12 -15.70 3.46 24.79
N LYS A 13 -14.48 2.97 24.54
CA LYS A 13 -13.37 3.83 24.14
C LYS A 13 -13.59 4.51 22.80
N PHE A 14 -14.19 3.83 21.82
CA PHE A 14 -14.51 4.41 20.53
C PHE A 14 -15.55 5.52 20.68
N THR A 15 -16.66 5.25 21.34
CA THR A 15 -17.73 6.23 21.62
C THR A 15 -17.21 7.47 22.32
N ALA A 16 -16.27 7.34 23.28
CA ALA A 16 -15.68 8.49 23.97
C ALA A 16 -14.74 9.33 23.07
N LYS A 17 -14.26 8.80 21.94
CA LYS A 17 -13.33 9.47 21.03
C LYS A 17 -14.01 10.14 19.84
N THR A 18 -15.21 9.72 19.49
CA THR A 18 -15.97 10.15 18.32
C THR A 18 -16.97 11.31 18.52
N PRO A 19 -17.15 11.95 19.69
CA PRO A 19 -17.96 13.17 19.75
C PRO A 19 -17.47 14.22 18.73
N ALA A 20 -18.40 15.00 18.16
CA ALA A 20 -18.11 15.89 17.05
C ALA A 20 -17.12 17.01 17.44
N ASP A 21 -17.26 17.56 18.63
CA ASP A 21 -16.37 18.54 19.25
C ASP A 21 -14.94 18.00 19.42
N VAL A 22 -14.81 16.79 19.97
CA VAL A 22 -13.52 16.11 20.17
C VAL A 22 -12.85 15.80 18.83
N THR A 23 -13.63 15.30 17.87
CA THR A 23 -13.13 14.91 16.54
C THR A 23 -12.70 16.14 15.74
N GLY A 24 -13.53 17.18 15.70
CA GLY A 24 -13.24 18.42 15.00
C GLY A 24 -11.99 19.11 15.55
N THR A 25 -11.88 19.22 16.88
CA THR A 25 -10.72 19.83 17.54
C THR A 25 -9.43 19.08 17.20
N ARG A 26 -9.44 17.74 17.29
CA ARG A 26 -8.26 16.93 16.98
C ARG A 26 -7.85 17.03 15.51
N TYR A 27 -8.81 16.94 14.59
CA TYR A 27 -8.52 17.03 13.16
C TYR A 27 -7.99 18.41 12.77
N GLY A 28 -8.60 19.48 13.30
CA GLY A 28 -8.14 20.85 13.09
C GLY A 28 -6.70 21.05 13.57
N ALA A 29 -6.34 20.52 14.74
CA ALA A 29 -5.00 20.65 15.31
C ALA A 29 -3.88 19.97 14.50
N VAL A 30 -4.19 18.95 13.70
CA VAL A 30 -3.18 18.16 12.94
C VAL A 30 -3.34 18.25 11.43
N LYS A 31 -4.25 19.09 10.93
CA LYS A 31 -4.61 19.15 9.51
C LYS A 31 -3.39 19.35 8.62
N ASP A 32 -2.56 20.35 8.92
CA ASP A 32 -1.41 20.69 8.08
C ASP A 32 -0.36 19.57 8.09
N LEU A 33 -0.11 18.96 9.25
CA LEU A 33 0.75 17.79 9.37
C LEU A 33 0.23 16.61 8.54
N ALA A 34 -1.09 16.38 8.56
CA ALA A 34 -1.72 15.30 7.82
C ALA A 34 -1.62 15.52 6.29
N VAL A 35 -1.84 16.76 5.82
CA VAL A 35 -1.72 17.12 4.41
C VAL A 35 -0.29 16.94 3.92
N ASN A 36 0.71 17.44 4.65
CA ASN A 36 2.11 17.33 4.25
C ASN A 36 2.55 15.86 4.16
N ARG A 37 2.20 15.06 5.17
CA ARG A 37 2.49 13.62 5.17
C ARG A 37 1.79 12.87 4.06
N TYR A 38 0.57 13.28 3.70
CA TYR A 38 -0.14 12.69 2.57
C TYR A 38 0.59 12.97 1.26
N ILE A 39 1.05 14.21 1.04
CA ILE A 39 1.79 14.58 -0.17
C ILE A 39 3.07 13.75 -0.30
N GLU A 40 3.85 13.67 0.79
CA GLU A 40 5.10 12.89 0.83
C GLU A 40 4.85 11.39 0.58
N GLY A 41 3.88 10.80 1.28
CA GLY A 41 3.58 9.38 1.16
C GLY A 41 2.96 9.00 -0.19
N ALA A 42 1.94 9.74 -0.63
CA ALA A 42 1.20 9.44 -1.85
C ALA A 42 2.05 9.66 -3.12
N GLY A 43 2.98 10.61 -3.09
CA GLY A 43 3.87 10.91 -4.22
C GLY A 43 4.69 9.69 -4.67
N ILE A 44 5.19 8.90 -3.71
CA ILE A 44 5.96 7.68 -3.98
C ILE A 44 5.11 6.67 -4.75
N PHE A 45 3.90 6.38 -4.25
CA PHE A 45 3.00 5.42 -4.89
C PHE A 45 2.50 5.88 -6.25
N TYR A 46 2.25 7.19 -6.42
CA TYR A 46 1.88 7.76 -7.70
C TYR A 46 3.01 7.57 -8.72
N ALA A 47 4.25 7.93 -8.37
CA ALA A 47 5.40 7.77 -9.26
C ALA A 47 5.63 6.32 -9.68
N VAL A 48 5.49 5.36 -8.76
CA VAL A 48 5.58 3.93 -9.10
C VAL A 48 4.45 3.52 -10.05
N ARG A 49 3.21 3.95 -9.79
CA ARG A 49 2.06 3.62 -10.64
C ARG A 49 2.25 4.12 -12.07
N GLU A 50 2.79 5.32 -12.28
CA GLU A 50 3.06 5.84 -13.62
C GLU A 50 4.07 4.97 -14.36
N ARG A 51 5.20 4.67 -13.72
CA ARG A 51 6.24 3.81 -14.33
C ARG A 51 5.74 2.41 -14.65
N VAL A 52 4.89 1.85 -13.79
CA VAL A 52 4.25 0.55 -14.05
C VAL A 52 3.28 0.65 -15.22
N ARG A 53 2.51 1.74 -15.33
CA ARG A 53 1.65 1.97 -16.49
C ARG A 53 2.46 1.98 -17.78
N ASP A 54 3.59 2.69 -17.82
CA ASP A 54 4.47 2.73 -19.00
C ASP A 54 4.97 1.33 -19.38
N ILE A 55 5.32 0.49 -18.39
CA ILE A 55 5.66 -0.92 -18.62
C ILE A 55 4.46 -1.65 -19.25
N LEU A 56 3.28 -1.58 -18.65
CA LEU A 56 2.11 -2.32 -19.11
C LEU A 56 1.69 -1.91 -20.53
N GLU A 57 1.72 -0.62 -20.84
CA GLU A 57 1.39 -0.10 -22.16
C GLU A 57 2.43 -0.53 -23.22
N ARG A 58 3.72 -0.48 -22.89
CA ARG A 58 4.79 -0.95 -23.79
C ARG A 58 4.72 -2.45 -24.07
N GLU A 59 4.32 -3.23 -23.08
CA GLU A 59 4.16 -4.69 -23.18
C GLU A 59 2.81 -5.09 -23.79
N GLY A 60 1.95 -4.12 -24.16
CA GLY A 60 0.66 -4.37 -24.80
C GLY A 60 -0.38 -5.00 -23.88
N VAL A 61 -0.24 -4.82 -22.56
CA VAL A 61 -1.22 -5.34 -21.60
C VAL A 61 -2.55 -4.59 -21.76
N PRO A 62 -3.69 -5.29 -21.84
CA PRO A 62 -4.98 -4.62 -21.88
C PRO A 62 -5.26 -3.81 -20.61
N ALA A 63 -5.71 -2.57 -20.78
CA ALA A 63 -6.05 -1.68 -19.66
C ALA A 63 -7.05 -2.27 -18.65
N THR A 64 -7.91 -3.20 -19.10
CA THR A 64 -8.90 -3.90 -18.27
C THR A 64 -8.28 -4.74 -17.16
N VAL A 65 -7.03 -5.19 -17.32
CA VAL A 65 -6.33 -6.03 -16.34
C VAL A 65 -5.21 -5.30 -15.58
N HIS A 66 -4.96 -4.02 -15.89
CA HIS A 66 -3.90 -3.22 -15.25
C HIS A 66 -4.05 -3.16 -13.72
N GLY A 67 -5.30 -3.19 -13.21
CA GLY A 67 -5.57 -3.15 -11.78
C GLY A 67 -4.84 -4.26 -10.98
N ILE A 68 -4.65 -5.44 -11.57
CA ILE A 68 -3.95 -6.56 -10.92
C ILE A 68 -2.47 -6.22 -10.72
N TYR A 69 -1.83 -5.65 -11.76
CA TYR A 69 -0.43 -5.25 -11.74
C TYR A 69 -0.18 -4.02 -10.86
N TYR A 70 -1.09 -3.04 -10.84
CA TYR A 70 -1.01 -1.93 -9.91
C TYR A 70 -1.14 -2.40 -8.46
N ALA A 71 -2.04 -3.33 -8.17
CA ALA A 71 -2.17 -3.89 -6.83
C ALA A 71 -0.89 -4.63 -6.38
N PHE A 72 -0.23 -5.35 -7.28
CA PHE A 72 1.08 -5.95 -7.00
C PHE A 72 2.14 -4.88 -6.71
N ALA A 73 2.29 -3.91 -7.61
CA ALA A 73 3.27 -2.84 -7.48
C ALA A 73 3.11 -2.06 -6.17
N LEU A 74 1.90 -1.59 -5.86
CA LEU A 74 1.63 -0.81 -4.65
C LEU A 74 1.85 -1.62 -3.37
N GLN A 75 1.56 -2.93 -3.39
CA GLN A 75 1.87 -3.80 -2.24
C GLN A 75 3.39 -3.95 -2.07
N LEU A 76 4.12 -4.22 -3.15
CA LEU A 76 5.56 -4.38 -3.09
C LEU A 76 6.26 -3.07 -2.68
N THR A 77 5.84 -1.92 -3.19
CA THR A 77 6.33 -0.60 -2.76
C THR A 77 6.11 -0.39 -1.26
N ARG A 78 4.94 -0.74 -0.73
CA ARG A 78 4.70 -0.65 0.73
C ARG A 78 5.71 -1.47 1.53
N TYR A 79 6.06 -2.68 1.08
CA TYR A 79 7.08 -3.49 1.75
C TYR A 79 8.49 -2.90 1.58
N ALA A 80 8.83 -2.38 0.40
CA ALA A 80 10.12 -1.73 0.15
C ALA A 80 10.36 -0.49 1.01
N LEU A 81 9.30 0.16 1.52
CA LEU A 81 9.42 1.27 2.47
C LEU A 81 9.82 0.84 3.89
N SER A 82 9.84 -0.45 4.21
CA SER A 82 10.12 -0.95 5.57
C SER A 82 11.04 -2.16 5.62
N HIS A 83 11.30 -2.81 4.49
CA HIS A 83 12.12 -4.02 4.37
C HIS A 83 13.16 -3.84 3.25
N TYR A 84 14.27 -4.57 3.34
CA TYR A 84 15.38 -4.46 2.41
C TYR A 84 16.15 -5.79 2.28
N GLY A 85 16.94 -5.90 1.21
CA GLY A 85 17.81 -7.05 0.96
C GLY A 85 17.05 -8.38 0.86
N PRO A 86 17.62 -9.49 1.38
CA PRO A 86 17.04 -10.84 1.22
C PRO A 86 15.63 -11.02 1.80
N GLU A 87 15.23 -10.18 2.76
CA GLU A 87 13.86 -10.20 3.29
C GLU A 87 12.88 -9.66 2.24
N LEU A 88 13.21 -8.53 1.62
CA LEU A 88 12.37 -7.90 0.59
C LEU A 88 12.25 -8.79 -0.65
N GLU A 89 13.33 -9.47 -1.04
CA GLU A 89 13.34 -10.44 -2.14
C GLU A 89 12.34 -11.59 -1.90
N LYS A 90 12.37 -12.19 -0.70
CA LYS A 90 11.41 -13.25 -0.33
C LYS A 90 9.97 -12.76 -0.32
N ILE A 91 9.74 -11.53 0.13
CA ILE A 91 8.42 -10.90 0.09
C ILE A 91 7.96 -10.70 -1.37
N ALA A 92 8.85 -10.24 -2.25
CA ALA A 92 8.58 -10.05 -3.66
C ALA A 92 8.20 -11.38 -4.35
N GLU A 93 8.95 -12.45 -4.08
CA GLU A 93 8.65 -13.80 -4.58
C GLU A 93 7.27 -14.30 -4.13
N GLY A 94 6.96 -14.17 -2.84
CA GLY A 94 5.66 -14.57 -2.29
C GLY A 94 4.50 -13.76 -2.88
N LEU A 95 4.68 -12.44 -3.06
CA LEU A 95 3.70 -11.60 -3.73
C LEU A 95 3.53 -11.99 -5.20
N LYS A 96 4.61 -12.27 -5.92
CA LYS A 96 4.55 -12.71 -7.32
C LYS A 96 3.69 -13.95 -7.46
N LEU A 97 3.95 -14.99 -6.67
CA LEU A 97 3.15 -16.23 -6.69
C LEU A 97 1.65 -15.96 -6.45
N ARG A 98 1.32 -15.10 -5.49
CA ARG A 98 -0.06 -14.71 -5.21
C ARG A 98 -0.74 -14.03 -6.40
N PHE A 99 -0.03 -13.17 -7.13
CA PHE A 99 -0.59 -12.44 -8.26
C PHE A 99 -0.60 -13.25 -9.56
N VAL A 100 0.35 -14.17 -9.75
CA VAL A 100 0.27 -15.22 -10.80
C VAL A 100 -0.99 -16.06 -10.61
N GLY A 101 -1.31 -16.46 -9.37
CA GLY A 101 -2.56 -17.15 -9.06
C GLY A 101 -3.85 -16.34 -9.33
N LYS A 102 -3.72 -15.02 -9.56
CA LYS A 102 -4.82 -14.13 -9.96
C LYS A 102 -4.87 -13.89 -11.48
N GLY A 103 -4.01 -14.54 -12.25
CA GLY A 103 -3.94 -14.43 -13.71
C GLY A 103 -3.00 -13.35 -14.23
N ALA A 104 -2.10 -12.80 -13.40
CA ALA A 104 -1.07 -11.90 -13.90
C ALA A 104 0.09 -12.69 -14.54
N ASP A 105 0.59 -12.16 -15.65
CA ASP A 105 1.79 -12.69 -16.33
C ASP A 105 3.03 -12.58 -15.42
N PRO A 106 3.69 -13.70 -15.06
CA PRO A 106 4.89 -13.69 -14.23
C PRO A 106 6.04 -12.86 -14.81
N ALA A 107 6.20 -12.80 -16.13
CA ALA A 107 7.29 -12.05 -16.76
C ALA A 107 7.10 -10.53 -16.59
N ILE A 108 5.86 -10.06 -16.61
CA ILE A 108 5.53 -8.66 -16.37
C ILE A 108 5.68 -8.32 -14.88
N LEU A 109 5.29 -9.24 -14.00
CA LEU A 109 5.53 -9.09 -12.56
C LEU A 109 7.02 -8.98 -12.23
N ASP A 110 7.89 -9.70 -12.93
CA ASP A 110 9.35 -9.57 -12.77
C ASP A 110 9.86 -8.19 -13.17
N LYS A 111 9.40 -7.66 -14.31
CA LYS A 111 9.73 -6.28 -14.73
C LYS A 111 9.32 -5.24 -13.69
N ILE A 112 8.13 -5.41 -13.10
CA ILE A 112 7.62 -4.53 -12.04
C ILE A 112 8.41 -4.73 -10.74
N ALA A 113 8.78 -5.96 -10.40
CA ALA A 113 9.57 -6.24 -9.20
C ALA A 113 10.96 -5.59 -9.28
N ASN A 114 11.66 -5.75 -10.40
CA ASN A 114 12.96 -5.12 -10.64
C ASN A 114 12.88 -3.58 -10.60
N LEU A 115 11.80 -3.00 -11.12
CA LEU A 115 11.58 -1.55 -11.01
C LEU A 115 11.53 -1.07 -9.54
N ILE A 116 11.06 -1.89 -8.61
CA ILE A 116 10.83 -1.51 -7.21
C ILE A 116 11.99 -1.93 -6.30
N VAL A 117 12.55 -3.13 -6.51
CA VAL A 117 13.57 -3.73 -5.64
C VAL A 117 14.99 -3.45 -6.14
N GLY A 118 15.17 -3.25 -7.45
CA GLY A 118 16.48 -3.12 -8.12
C GLY A 118 16.92 -4.43 -8.73
#